data_AF-T0ZCT1-F1
#
_entry.id   AF-T0ZCT1-F1
#
_cell.length_a   1.000
_cell.length_b   1.000
_cell.length_c   1.000
_cell.angle_alpha   90.00
_cell.angle_beta   90.00
_cell.angle_gamma   90.00
#
_symmetry.space_group_name_H-M   'P 1'
#
loop_
_entity.id
_entity.type
_entity.pdbx_description
1 polymer ?
#
loop_
_entity_poly.entity_id
_entity_poly.type
_entity_poly.pdbx_seq_one_letter_code
_entity_poly.pdbx_strand_id
1 'polypeptide(L)'
;MRFLPIENDQMIAYLKPGPAGSHDIIVIVTLDPARPMEGILSYHPDGSGAGFRMKNLMDDSSSEWTGTSHFIRLEPNVRPFMIFEREP
;
A
#
# COMPACT_ATOMS: atom_id res chain seq x y z
N MET A 1 -11.09 -9.52 -2.63
CA MET A 1 -9.74 -9.31 -2.07
C MET A 1 -8.73 -9.96 -3.02
N ARG A 2 -7.58 -9.32 -3.25
CA ARG A 2 -6.52 -9.86 -4.11
C ARG A 2 -5.14 -9.43 -3.59
N PHE A 3 -4.13 -10.25 -3.78
CA PHE A 3 -2.74 -9.86 -3.51
C PHE A 3 -2.25 -8.87 -4.57
N LEU A 4 -1.39 -7.94 -4.15
CA LEU A 4 -0.68 -7.01 -5.01
C LEU A 4 0.78 -7.46 -5.12
N PRO A 5 1.40 -7.40 -6.31
CA PRO A 5 2.82 -7.68 -6.43
C PRO A 5 3.64 -6.65 -5.66
N ILE A 6 4.58 -7.11 -4.84
CA ILE A 6 5.59 -6.28 -4.19
C ILE A 6 6.95 -6.95 -4.31
N GLU A 7 7.96 -6.21 -4.73
CA GLU A 7 9.31 -6.73 -5.01
C GLU A 7 10.14 -6.93 -3.72
N ASN A 8 9.62 -7.74 -2.79
CA ASN A 8 10.34 -8.22 -1.61
C ASN A 8 9.56 -9.39 -0.98
N ASP A 9 10.15 -10.58 -0.95
CA ASP A 9 9.50 -11.80 -0.42
C ASP A 9 9.26 -11.76 1.11
N GLN A 10 9.87 -10.81 1.82
CA GLN A 10 9.59 -10.54 3.24
C GLN A 10 8.53 -9.46 3.43
N MET A 11 7.82 -9.07 2.37
CA MET A 11 6.69 -8.16 2.43
C MET A 11 5.47 -8.79 1.76
N ILE A 12 4.29 -8.46 2.27
CA ILE A 12 3.03 -8.86 1.66
C ILE A 12 2.15 -7.64 1.48
N ALA A 13 1.54 -7.53 0.29
CA ALA A 13 0.59 -6.48 -0.02
C ALA A 13 -0.71 -7.07 -0.55
N TYR A 14 -1.85 -6.56 -0.10
CA TYR A 14 -3.15 -6.98 -0.62
C TYR A 14 -4.14 -5.82 -0.66
N LEU A 15 -5.04 -5.90 -1.63
CA LEU A 15 -6.18 -5.01 -1.78
C LEU A 15 -7.44 -5.72 -1.29
N LYS A 16 -8.13 -5.06 -0.35
CA LYS A 16 -9.46 -5.42 0.09
C LYS A 16 -10.44 -4.39 -0.50
N PRO A 17 -11.36 -4.81 -1.38
CA PRO A 17 -12.37 -3.88 -1.87
C PRO A 17 -13.25 -3.42 -0.71
N GLY A 18 -13.61 -2.14 -0.73
CA GLY A 18 -14.56 -1.59 0.22
C GLY A 18 -15.95 -2.22 0.02
N PRO A 19 -16.80 -2.33 1.08
CA PRO A 19 -18.23 -2.54 0.88
C PRO A 19 -18.85 -1.47 -0.04
N ALA A 20 -20.04 -1.74 -0.58
CA ALA A 20 -20.72 -0.84 -1.51
C ALA A 20 -20.77 0.60 -0.96
N GLY A 21 -20.21 1.55 -1.72
CA GLY A 21 -20.13 2.96 -1.32
C GLY A 21 -18.91 3.35 -0.48
N SER A 22 -17.92 2.47 -0.31
CA SER A 22 -16.65 2.78 0.35
C SER A 22 -15.46 2.50 -0.56
N HIS A 23 -14.31 3.08 -0.22
CA HIS A 23 -13.11 2.99 -1.03
C HIS A 23 -12.34 1.68 -0.78
N ASP A 24 -11.51 1.32 -1.76
CA ASP A 24 -10.61 0.19 -1.64
C ASP A 24 -9.51 0.47 -0.61
N ILE A 25 -9.18 -0.57 0.16
CA ILE A 25 -8.11 -0.55 1.16
C ILE A 25 -6.93 -1.36 0.64
N ILE A 26 -5.74 -0.79 0.73
CA ILE A 26 -4.47 -1.48 0.51
C ILE A 26 -3.78 -1.67 1.85
N VAL A 27 -3.39 -2.90 2.14
CA VAL A 27 -2.61 -3.24 3.33
C VAL A 27 -1.27 -3.78 2.90
N ILE A 28 -0.19 -3.28 3.50
CA ILE A 28 1.19 -3.72 3.26
C ILE A 28 1.82 -4.03 4.62
N VAL A 29 2.42 -5.21 4.76
CA VAL A 29 2.94 -5.72 6.04
C VAL A 29 4.31 -6.34 5.82
N THR A 30 5.24 -6.13 6.77
CA THR A 30 6.50 -6.89 6.82
C THR A 30 6.28 -8.27 7.45
N LEU A 31 6.93 -9.29 6.89
CA LEU A 31 6.98 -10.65 7.43
C LEU A 31 8.23 -10.86 8.31
N ASP A 32 9.23 -9.98 8.19
CA ASP A 32 10.41 -9.96 9.05
C ASP A 32 10.17 -9.00 10.23
N PRO A 33 10.16 -9.50 11.49
CA PRO A 33 9.94 -8.66 12.66
C PRO A 33 11.20 -7.93 13.16
N ALA A 34 12.37 -8.20 12.57
CA ALA A 34 13.65 -7.73 13.07
C ALA A 34 14.31 -6.66 12.19
N ARG A 35 14.11 -6.72 10.86
CA ARG A 35 14.86 -5.89 9.91
C ARG A 35 13.97 -4.91 9.12
N PRO A 36 14.47 -3.70 8.81
CA PRO A 36 13.84 -2.81 7.84
C PRO A 36 13.65 -3.51 6.49
N MET A 37 12.49 -3.31 5.87
CA MET A 37 12.16 -3.87 4.57
C MET A 37 11.85 -2.75 3.58
N GLU A 38 12.37 -2.88 2.37
CA GLU A 38 12.10 -1.99 1.25
C GLU A 38 11.60 -2.82 0.07
N GLY A 39 10.65 -2.29 -0.71
CA GLY A 39 10.10 -2.99 -1.86
C GLY A 39 9.33 -2.05 -2.79
N ILE A 40 9.18 -2.48 -4.04
CA ILE A 40 8.40 -1.77 -5.05
C ILE A 40 7.02 -2.44 -5.16
N LEU A 41 5.98 -1.72 -4.76
CA LEU A 41 4.59 -2.13 -4.91
C LEU A 41 4.09 -1.83 -6.32
N SER A 42 3.56 -2.84 -7.02
CA SER A 42 2.90 -2.66 -8.32
C SER A 42 1.40 -2.44 -8.15
N TYR A 43 0.93 -1.19 -8.30
CA TYR A 43 -0.48 -0.84 -8.18
C TYR A 43 -0.85 0.43 -8.95
N HIS A 44 -1.97 0.37 -9.68
CA HIS A 44 -2.73 1.53 -10.14
C HIS A 44 -4.22 1.13 -10.19
N PRO A 45 -5.19 2.00 -9.84
CA PRO A 45 -6.60 1.65 -9.82
C PRO A 45 -7.14 1.11 -11.15
N ASP A 46 -6.76 1.75 -12.26
CA ASP A 46 -7.21 1.40 -13.62
C ASP A 46 -6.07 1.12 -14.61
N GLY A 47 -4.81 1.08 -14.14
CA GLY A 47 -3.62 0.91 -14.99
C GLY A 47 -3.20 2.10 -15.86
N SER A 48 -3.91 3.24 -15.83
CA SER A 48 -3.59 4.41 -16.68
C SER A 48 -2.28 5.11 -16.31
N GLY A 49 -1.84 4.99 -15.06
CA GLY A 49 -0.66 5.68 -14.54
C GLY A 49 -0.92 7.14 -14.16
N ALA A 50 -2.17 7.61 -14.23
CA ALA A 50 -2.57 8.94 -13.76
C ALA A 50 -2.33 9.11 -12.25
N GLY A 51 -2.28 10.36 -11.80
CA GLY A 51 -2.21 10.67 -10.36
C GLY A 51 -3.50 10.26 -9.65
N PHE A 52 -3.38 9.63 -8.48
CA PHE A 52 -4.49 9.35 -7.57
C PHE A 52 -4.05 9.58 -6.13
N ARG A 53 -5.01 9.87 -5.24
CA ARG A 53 -4.70 10.13 -3.83
C ARG A 53 -4.93 8.90 -2.98
N MET A 54 -4.01 8.69 -2.04
CA MET A 54 -4.07 7.65 -1.03
C MET A 54 -3.95 8.30 0.35
N LYS A 55 -4.89 7.99 1.23
CA LYS A 55 -4.84 8.35 2.64
C LYS A 55 -4.21 7.22 3.44
N ASN A 56 -3.13 7.47 4.16
CA ASN A 56 -2.59 6.54 5.14
C ASN A 56 -3.43 6.59 6.41
N LEU A 57 -4.12 5.49 6.71
CA LEU A 57 -5.01 5.38 7.87
C LEU A 57 -4.27 5.26 9.21
N MET A 58 -2.95 5.10 9.18
CA MET A 58 -2.14 5.00 10.41
C MET A 58 -1.82 6.35 11.03
N ASP A 59 -1.71 7.39 10.20
CA ASP A 59 -1.28 8.73 10.60
C ASP A 59 -2.12 9.85 9.97
N ASP A 60 -3.24 9.50 9.33
CA ASP A 60 -4.15 10.41 8.62
C ASP A 60 -3.48 11.27 7.52
N SER A 61 -2.27 10.93 7.09
CA SER A 61 -1.58 11.66 6.01
C SER A 61 -2.13 11.28 4.63
N SER A 62 -2.29 12.27 3.75
CA SER A 62 -2.66 12.04 2.35
C SER A 62 -1.44 12.22 1.45
N SER A 63 -1.26 11.32 0.49
CA SER A 63 -0.16 11.32 -0.48
C SER A 63 -0.69 11.14 -1.90
N GLU A 64 -0.08 11.83 -2.86
CA GLU A 64 -0.34 11.62 -4.28
C GLU A 64 0.56 10.50 -4.81
N TRP A 65 -0.06 9.52 -5.44
CA TRP A 65 0.59 8.39 -6.08
C TRP A 65 0.42 8.53 -7.59
N THR A 66 1.49 8.31 -8.35
CA THR A 66 1.49 8.45 -9.81
C THR A 66 2.19 7.26 -10.43
N GLY A 67 1.71 6.79 -11.58
CA GLY A 67 2.24 5.59 -12.23
C GLY A 67 1.85 4.30 -11.50
N THR A 68 2.49 3.20 -11.90
CA THR A 68 2.12 1.85 -11.44
C THR A 68 3.05 1.27 -10.38
N SER A 69 4.16 1.94 -10.04
CA SER A 69 5.23 1.42 -9.19
C SER A 69 5.51 2.37 -8.03
N HIS A 70 5.35 1.90 -6.81
CA HIS A 70 5.43 2.72 -5.60
C HIS A 70 6.49 2.17 -4.64
N PHE A 71 7.46 3.00 -4.25
CA PHE A 71 8.46 2.62 -3.26
C PHE A 71 7.84 2.57 -1.87
N ILE A 72 8.02 1.44 -1.18
CA ILE A 72 7.55 1.22 0.19
C ILE A 72 8.74 0.89 1.07
N ARG A 73 8.76 1.49 2.26
CA ARG A 73 9.67 1.12 3.34
C ARG A 73 8.91 0.88 4.63
N LEU A 74 9.15 -0.27 5.25
CA LEU A 74 8.62 -0.65 6.55
C LEU A 74 9.76 -0.84 7.54
N GLU A 75 9.51 -0.44 8.77
CA GLU A 75 10.46 -0.51 9.88
C GLU A 75 9.75 -1.28 10.99
N PRO A 76 10.06 -2.56 11.27
CA PRO A 76 9.25 -3.41 12.15
C PRO A 76 8.99 -2.80 13.54
N ASN A 77 9.97 -2.07 14.08
CA ASN A 77 9.90 -1.45 15.41
C ASN A 77 9.18 -0.09 15.44
N VAL A 78 8.83 0.47 14.28
CA VAL A 78 8.21 1.81 14.16
C VAL A 78 6.89 1.74 13.39
N ARG A 79 6.93 1.09 12.24
CA ARG A 79 5.83 0.96 11.28
C ARG A 79 5.92 -0.41 10.60
N PRO A 80 5.44 -1.49 11.26
CA PRO A 80 5.45 -2.84 10.70
C PRO A 80 4.41 -3.05 9.58
N PHE A 81 3.49 -2.09 9.41
CA PHE A 81 2.50 -2.10 8.34
C PHE A 81 2.08 -0.68 7.95
N MET A 82 1.55 -0.57 6.74
CA MET A 82 0.84 0.60 6.25
C MET A 82 -0.54 0.19 5.75
N ILE A 83 -1.54 1.03 6.01
CA ILE A 83 -2.90 0.82 5.55
C ILE A 83 -3.31 2.09 4.80
N PHE A 84 -3.63 1.95 3.53
CA PHE A 84 -4.05 3.06 2.69
C PHE A 84 -5.49 2.91 2.23
N GLU A 85 -6.24 4.00 2.28
CA GLU A 85 -7.55 4.15 1.64
C GLU A 85 -7.40 5.01 0.38
N ARG A 86 -7.99 4.60 -0.74
CA ARG A 86 -8.03 5.43 -1.94
C ARG A 86 -9.01 6.59 -1.73
N GLU A 87 -8.56 7.83 -1.92
CA GLU A 87 -9.46 8.98 -1.90
C GLU A 87 -10.22 9.11 -3.25
N PRO A 88 -11.38 9.80 -3.28
CA PRO A 88 -12.16 10.03 -4.50
C PRO A 88 -11.38 10.68 -5.66
#